data_AF-A0AA43FZP3-F1
#
_entry.id   AF-A0AA43FZP3-F1
#
_cell.length_a   1.000
_cell.length_b   1.000
_cell.length_c   1.000
_cell.angle_alpha   90.00
_cell.angle_beta   90.00
_cell.angle_gamma   90.00
#
_symmetry.space_group_name_H-M   'P 1'
#
loop_
_entity.id
_entity.type
_entity.pdbx_description
1 polymer ?
#
loop_
_entity_poly.entity_id
_entity_poly.type
_entity_poly.pdbx_seq_one_letter_code
_entity_poly.pdbx_strand_id
1 'polypeptide(L)' 'EHVQQTQIVDNKRLGQVLKFAQQQQQEFEQQQQRTRSKKAPKRRAQQRALQTAPRTINPVLTEPFKASSRKT' A
#
# COMPACT_ATOMS: atom_id res chain seq x y z
N GLU A 1 33.40 -44.77 -5.65
CA GLU A 1 32.10 -44.06 -5.56
C GLU A 1 31.13 -44.48 -6.66
N HIS A 2 30.15 -45.34 -6.35
CA HIS A 2 29.08 -45.72 -7.27
C HIS A 2 27.89 -44.78 -7.04
N VAL A 3 27.66 -43.87 -8.00
CA VAL A 3 26.64 -42.83 -7.89
C VAL A 3 25.25 -43.43 -8.05
N GLN A 4 24.38 -43.21 -7.07
CA GLN A 4 22.99 -43.67 -7.10
C GLN A 4 22.15 -42.79 -8.03
N GLN A 5 22.06 -43.19 -9.30
CA GLN A 5 21.40 -42.43 -10.37
C GLN A 5 19.91 -42.16 -10.10
N THR A 6 19.23 -43.05 -9.38
CA THR A 6 17.83 -42.89 -8.97
C THR A 6 17.64 -41.67 -8.08
N GLN A 7 18.47 -41.53 -7.05
CA GLN A 7 18.44 -40.39 -6.14
C GLN A 7 18.69 -39.06 -6.87
N ILE A 8 19.55 -39.05 -7.89
CA ILE A 8 19.79 -37.86 -8.72
C ILE A 8 18.52 -37.46 -9.48
N VAL A 9 17.81 -38.43 -10.07
CA VAL A 9 16.58 -38.15 -10.82
C VAL A 9 15.49 -37.64 -9.88
N ASP A 10 15.36 -38.25 -8.70
CA ASP A 10 14.36 -37.86 -7.71
C ASP A 10 14.62 -36.45 -7.17
N ASN A 11 15.88 -36.11 -6.88
CA ASN A 11 16.27 -34.76 -6.47
C ASN A 11 15.99 -33.71 -7.56
N LYS A 12 16.17 -34.04 -8.84
CA LYS A 12 15.82 -33.14 -9.96
C LYS A 12 14.31 -32.91 -10.03
N ARG A 13 13.52 -33.97 -9.93
CA ARG A 13 12.05 -33.89 -9.93
C ARG A 13 11.54 -33.08 -8.74
N LEU A 14 12.05 -33.35 -7.54
CA LEU A 14 11.75 -32.58 -6.35
C LEU A 14 12.10 -31.09 -6.54
N GLY A 15 13.28 -30.79 -7.10
CA GLY A 15 13.68 -29.42 -7.40
C GLY A 15 12.71 -28.70 -8.35
N GLN A 16 12.17 -29.39 -9.36
CA GLN A 16 11.15 -28.82 -10.25
C GLN A 16 9.84 -28.53 -9.51
N VAL A 17 9.38 -29.46 -8.68
CA VAL A 17 8.16 -29.29 -7.87
C VAL A 17 8.30 -28.12 -6.90
N LEU A 18 9.46 -27.98 -6.23
CA LEU A 18 9.71 -26.88 -5.31
C LEU A 18 9.73 -25.52 -6.02
N LYS A 19 10.34 -25.43 -7.21
CA LYS A 19 10.33 -24.20 -8.02
C LYS A 19 8.91 -23.81 -8.44
N PHE A 20 8.12 -24.80 -8.88
CA PHE A 20 6.72 -24.57 -9.23
C PHE A 20 5.90 -24.07 -8.04
N ALA A 21 6.04 -24.72 -6.88
CA ALA A 21 5.36 -24.29 -5.65
C ALA A 21 5.77 -22.87 -5.23
N GLN A 22 7.06 -22.53 -5.33
CA GLN A 22 7.56 -21.19 -5.04
C GLN A 22 6.97 -20.14 -5.98
N GLN A 23 6.88 -20.44 -7.28
CA GLN A 23 6.28 -19.54 -8.26
C GLN A 23 4.80 -19.28 -7.93
N GLN A 24 4.03 -20.33 -7.67
CA GLN A 24 2.62 -20.20 -7.29
C GLN A 24 2.42 -19.37 -6.02
N GLN A 25 3.30 -19.57 -5.03
CA GLN A 25 3.26 -18.77 -3.80
C GLN A 25 3.53 -17.28 -4.08
N GLN A 26 4.52 -16.97 -4.90
CA GLN A 26 4.82 -15.58 -5.28
C GLN A 26 3.68 -14.93 -6.05
N GLU A 27 3.06 -15.65 -6.99
CA GLU A 27 1.91 -15.16 -7.74
C GLU A 27 0.71 -14.89 -6.81
N PHE A 28 0.45 -15.79 -5.85
CA PHE A 28 -0.60 -15.61 -4.85
C PHE A 28 -0.33 -14.41 -3.94
N GLU A 29 0.90 -14.23 -3.46
CA GLU A 29 1.30 -13.08 -2.64
C GLU A 29 1.16 -11.76 -3.39
N GLN A 30 1.53 -11.71 -4.67
CA GLN A 30 1.37 -10.52 -5.50
C GLN A 30 -0.12 -10.14 -5.67
N GLN A 31 -0.99 -11.14 -5.85
CA GLN A 31 -2.43 -10.93 -5.98
C GLN A 31 -3.09 -10.54 -4.63
N GLN A 32 -2.66 -11.14 -3.53
CA GLN A 32 -3.20 -10.89 -2.19
C GLN A 32 -2.67 -9.62 -1.54
N GLN A 33 -1.53 -9.09 -2.00
CA GLN A 33 -1.08 -7.77 -1.59
C GLN A 33 -2.04 -6.72 -2.11
N ARG A 34 -2.97 -6.28 -1.24
CA ARG A 34 -3.83 -5.12 -1.46
C ARG A 34 -2.95 -3.92 -1.80
N THR A 35 -2.79 -3.63 -3.09
CA THR A 35 -1.93 -2.53 -3.52
C THR A 35 -2.62 -1.22 -3.18
N ARG A 36 -2.01 -0.42 -2.31
CA ARG A 36 -2.44 0.96 -2.10
C ARG A 36 -2.20 1.74 -3.38
N SER A 37 -3.24 2.32 -3.97
CA SER A 37 -3.10 3.18 -5.16
C SER A 37 -2.09 4.30 -4.91
N LYS A 38 -1.01 4.34 -5.70
CA LYS A 38 -0.01 5.42 -5.67
C LYS A 38 -0.58 6.76 -6.14
N LYS A 39 -1.71 6.73 -6.87
CA LYS A 39 -2.40 7.92 -7.39
C LYS A 39 -3.35 8.56 -6.37
N ALA A 40 -3.65 7.88 -5.27
CA ALA A 40 -4.54 8.45 -4.25
C ALA A 40 -3.78 9.49 -3.38
N PRO A 41 -4.23 10.75 -3.32
CA PRO A 41 -3.59 11.76 -2.49
C PRO A 41 -3.64 11.33 -1.02
N LYS A 42 -2.50 11.38 -0.33
CA LYS A 42 -2.41 10.98 1.08
C LYS A 42 -3.40 11.81 1.91
N ARG A 43 -4.08 11.19 2.88
CA ARG A 43 -5.02 11.88 3.80
C ARG A 43 -4.44 13.17 4.39
N ARG A 44 -3.15 13.19 4.75
CA ARG A 44 -2.44 14.39 5.21
C ARG A 44 -2.36 15.50 4.14
N ALA A 45 -2.13 15.14 2.88
CA ALA A 45 -2.12 16.11 1.77
C ALA A 45 -3.53 16.68 1.53
N GLN A 46 -4.56 15.83 1.61
CA GLN A 46 -5.96 16.27 1.51
C GLN A 46 -6.33 17.23 2.65
N GLN A 47 -5.98 16.88 3.90
CA GLN A 47 -6.22 17.73 5.07
C GLN A 47 -5.49 19.07 4.98
N ARG A 48 -4.24 19.08 4.50
CA ARG A 48 -3.50 20.32 4.25
C ARG A 48 -4.19 21.18 3.20
N ALA A 49 -4.59 20.60 2.06
CA ALA A 49 -5.32 21.32 1.02
C ALA A 49 -6.61 21.95 1.54
N LEU A 50 -7.39 21.23 2.36
CA LEU A 50 -8.60 21.75 2.99
C LEU A 50 -8.33 22.88 3.99
N GLN A 51 -7.17 22.87 4.67
CA GLN A 51 -6.79 23.93 5.60
C GLN A 51 -6.22 25.17 4.88
N THR A 52 -5.53 24.98 3.75
CA THR A 52 -4.84 26.08 3.04
C THR A 52 -5.72 26.73 1.97
N ALA A 53 -6.55 25.97 1.25
CA ALA A 53 -7.44 26.49 0.21
C ALA A 53 -8.38 27.63 0.66
N PRO A 54 -9.05 27.56 1.83
CA PRO A 54 -9.88 28.67 2.29
C PRO A 54 -9.05 29.93 2.61
N ARG A 55 -7.80 29.75 3.07
CA ARG A 55 -6.89 30.85 3.42
C ARG A 55 -6.37 31.60 2.19
N THR A 56 -6.19 30.91 1.07
CA THR A 56 -5.74 31.53 -0.19
C THR A 56 -6.83 32.33 -0.88
N ILE A 57 -8.09 31.91 -0.72
CA ILE A 57 -9.23 32.57 -1.38
C ILE A 57 -9.73 33.74 -0.54
N ASN A 58 -9.70 33.63 0.79
CA ASN A 58 -10.20 34.68 1.66
C ASN A 58 -9.39 34.77 2.97
N PRO A 59 -8.57 35.82 3.16
CA PRO A 59 -7.70 35.95 4.32
C PRO A 59 -8.47 36.12 5.64
N VAL A 60 -9.76 36.48 5.60
CA VAL A 60 -10.61 36.61 6.80
C VAL A 60 -10.94 35.26 7.44
N LEU A 61 -10.88 34.16 6.66
CA LEU A 61 -11.18 32.81 7.13
C LEU A 61 -10.06 32.19 7.99
N THR A 62 -8.99 32.93 8.30
CA THR A 62 -7.93 32.48 9.21
C THR A 62 -8.33 32.58 10.68
N GLU A 63 -9.19 33.54 11.02
CA GLU A 63 -9.61 33.78 12.40
C GLU A 63 -10.83 32.90 12.74
N PRO A 64 -10.83 32.19 13.89
CA PRO A 64 -12.01 31.46 14.32
C PRO A 64 -13.18 32.44 14.51
N PHE A 65 -14.34 32.13 13.91
CA PHE A 65 -15.53 32.96 14.02
C PHE A 65 -15.89 33.22 15.49
N LYS A 66 -15.70 34.46 15.94
CA LYS A 66 -16.13 34.91 17.26
C LYS A 66 -17.59 35.30 17.16
N ALA A 67 -18.49 34.40 17.58
CA ALA A 67 -19.91 34.70 17.68
C ALA A 67 -20.10 35.87 18.67
N SER A 68 -20.72 36.96 18.21
CA SER A 68 -21.05 38.11 19.04
C SER A 68 -22.15 37.74 20.03
N SER A 69 -21.81 37.53 21.31
CA SER A 69 -22.80 37.35 22.37
C SER A 69 -23.44 38.70 22.73
N ARG A 70 -24.39 39.18 21.91
CA ARG A 70 -25.33 40.20 22.38
C ARG A 70 -26.35 39.50 23.26
N LYS A 71 -26.14 39.55 24.58
CA LYS A 71 -27.16 39.20 25.56
C LYS A 71 -28.21 40.32 25.54
N THR A 72 -29.42 39.99 25.12
CA THR A 72 -30.63 40.80 25.36
C THR A 72 -31.03 40.71 26.82
#